data_AF-A0A0B6YXN8-F1
#
_entry.id   AF-A0A0B6YXN8-F1
#
_cell.length_a   1.000
_cell.length_b   1.000
_cell.length_c   1.000
_cell.angle_alpha   90.00
_cell.angle_beta   90.00
_cell.angle_gamma   90.00
#
_symmetry.space_group_name_H-M   'P 1'
#
loop_
_entity.id
_entity.type
_entity.pdbx_description
1 polymer ?
#
loop_
_entity_poly.entity_id
_entity_poly.type
_entity_poly.pdbx_seq_one_letter_code
_entity_poly.pdbx_strand_id
1 'polypeptide(L)' 'MASSDRTSLEHPWYIALLGLAEHFRTSNPPNIRLCIHCLQSVFNCNPPPHIEARTHLQLGNILLTHAKNTDIAR' A
#
# COMPACT_ATOMS: atom_id res chain seq x y z
N MET A 1 -24.26 -14.56 0.67
CA MET A 1 -23.49 -13.32 0.42
C MET A 1 -22.50 -13.14 1.57
N ALA A 2 -21.31 -13.72 1.47
CA ALA A 2 -20.19 -13.53 2.40
C ALA A 2 -18.91 -14.10 1.78
N SER A 3 -18.43 -13.44 0.73
CA SER A 3 -17.13 -13.71 0.13
C SER A 3 -16.05 -13.01 0.98
N SER A 4 -15.92 -13.38 2.25
CA SER A 4 -15.04 -12.67 3.19
C SER A 4 -13.61 -13.23 3.12
N ASP A 5 -12.73 -12.39 2.62
CA ASP A 5 -11.26 -12.38 2.67
C ASP A 5 -10.57 -13.52 3.44
N ARG A 6 -10.29 -14.62 2.73
CA ARG A 6 -9.36 -15.66 3.21
C ARG A 6 -7.98 -15.60 2.53
N THR A 7 -7.71 -14.53 1.78
CA THR A 7 -6.46 -14.38 0.98
C THR A 7 -5.35 -13.67 1.72
N SER A 8 -5.69 -12.84 2.71
CA SER A 8 -4.72 -12.01 3.44
C SER A 8 -3.97 -12.79 4.53
N LEU A 9 -4.60 -13.80 5.11
CA LEU A 9 -4.01 -14.69 6.13
C LEU A 9 -2.91 -15.62 5.59
N GLU A 10 -2.92 -15.90 4.28
CA GLU A 10 -1.92 -16.77 3.64
C GLU A 10 -0.57 -16.07 3.41
N HIS A 11 -0.52 -14.74 3.55
CA HIS A 11 0.67 -13.93 3.26
C HIS A 11 0.99 -12.99 4.44
N PRO A 12 1.62 -13.50 5.52
CA PRO A 12 1.96 -12.69 6.70
C PRO A 12 2.81 -11.45 6.37
N TRP A 13 3.70 -11.58 5.37
CA TRP A 13 4.51 -10.48 4.85
C TRP A 13 3.65 -9.37 4.24
N TYR A 14 2.55 -9.72 3.56
CA TYR A 14 1.64 -8.78 2.94
C TYR A 14 0.88 -7.99 4.00
N ILE A 15 0.37 -8.67 5.03
CA ILE A 15 -0.28 -8.03 6.18
C ILE A 15 0.69 -7.09 6.91
N ALA A 16 1.92 -7.51 7.15
CA ALA A 16 2.93 -6.68 7.82
C ALA A 16 3.24 -5.42 7.01
N LEU A 17 3.44 -5.54 5.69
CA LEU A 17 3.68 -4.40 4.81
C LEU A 17 2.47 -3.46 4.72
N LEU A 18 1.25 -3.99 4.68
CA LEU A 18 0.03 -3.18 4.73
C LEU A 18 -0.10 -2.42 6.07
N GLY A 19 0.19 -3.08 7.19
CA GLY A 19 0.17 -2.44 8.51
C GLY A 19 1.21 -1.32 8.63
N LEU A 20 2.42 -1.53 8.11
CA LEU A 20 3.45 -0.49 8.03
C LEU A 20 3.03 0.66 7.11
N ALA A 21 2.49 0.34 5.93
CA ALA A 21 2.01 1.34 4.99
C ALA A 21 0.92 2.22 5.63
N GLU A 22 -0.02 1.62 6.34
CA GLU A 22 -1.08 2.33 7.05
C GLU A 22 -0.51 3.21 8.18
N HIS A 23 0.42 2.67 8.99
CA HIS A 23 1.09 3.43 10.05
C HIS A 23 1.75 4.71 9.52
N PHE A 24 2.50 4.62 8.40
CA PHE A 24 3.11 5.79 7.78
C PHE A 24 2.10 6.75 7.13
N ARG A 25 0.95 6.24 6.67
CA ARG A 25 -0.13 7.05 6.11
C ARG A 25 -0.84 7.87 7.20
N THR A 26 -1.01 7.29 8.39
CA THR A 26 -1.72 7.91 9.52
C THR A 26 -0.79 8.58 10.52
N SER A 27 0.53 8.49 10.35
CA SER A 27 1.50 9.17 11.22
C SER A 27 1.31 10.69 11.15
N ASN A 28 1.74 11.41 12.18
CA ASN A 28 1.66 12.87 12.21
C ASN A 28 3.07 13.47 12.41
N PRO A 29 3.70 14.06 11.36
CA PRO A 29 3.19 14.23 10.00
C PRO A 29 3.15 12.90 9.20
N PRO A 30 2.28 12.79 8.18
CA PRO A 30 2.17 11.57 7.36
C PRO A 30 3.41 11.39 6.48
N ASN A 31 3.96 10.18 6.47
CA ASN A 31 5.13 9.85 5.66
C ASN A 31 4.71 9.02 4.42
N ILE A 32 4.12 9.71 3.46
CA ILE A 32 3.57 9.09 2.24
C ILE A 32 4.66 8.38 1.43
N ARG A 33 5.91 8.87 1.46
CA ARG A 33 7.03 8.24 0.76
C ARG A 33 7.33 6.85 1.34
N LEU A 34 7.33 6.70 2.67
CA LEU A 34 7.49 5.39 3.31
C LEU A 34 6.26 4.50 3.12
N CYS A 35 5.05 5.06 3.12
CA CYS A 35 3.83 4.33 2.78
C CYS A 35 3.92 3.70 1.37
N ILE A 36 4.33 4.49 0.36
CA ILE A 36 4.55 4.01 -1.01
C ILE A 36 5.64 2.94 -1.04
N HIS A 37 6.75 3.14 -0.33
CA HIS A 37 7.84 2.18 -0.29
C HIS A 37 7.39 0.81 0.27
N CYS A 38 6.58 0.79 1.35
CA CYS A 38 6.00 -0.45 1.88
C CYS A 38 5.16 -1.19 0.84
N LEU A 39 4.37 -0.48 0.05
CA LEU A 39 3.56 -1.07 -1.01
C LEU A 39 4.40 -1.53 -2.21
N GLN A 40 5.45 -0.80 -2.59
CA GLN A 40 6.36 -1.24 -3.65
C GLN A 40 7.13 -2.51 -3.26
N SER A 41 7.50 -2.65 -1.98
CA SER A 41 8.16 -3.86 -1.47
C SER A 41 7.33 -5.13 -1.66
N VAL A 42 6.00 -5.03 -1.79
CA VAL A 42 5.13 -6.17 -2.09
C VAL A 42 5.53 -6.85 -3.41
N PHE A 43 5.91 -6.07 -4.43
CA PHE A 43 6.29 -6.63 -5.73
C PHE A 43 7.61 -7.41 -5.68
N ASN A 44 8.49 -7.12 -4.71
CA ASN A 44 9.74 -7.84 -4.52
C ASN A 44 9.51 -9.25 -3.92
N CYS A 45 8.30 -9.55 -3.45
CA CYS A 45 7.94 -10.84 -2.86
C CYS A 45 7.28 -11.80 -3.85
N ASN A 46 7.26 -11.48 -5.16
CA ASN A 46 6.54 -12.24 -6.20
C ASN A 46 5.08 -12.54 -5.80
N PRO A 47 4.26 -11.49 -5.60
CA PRO A 47 2.90 -11.65 -5.13
C PRO A 47 2.05 -12.44 -6.15
N PRO A 48 1.04 -13.19 -5.70
CA PRO A 48 0.06 -13.74 -6.62
C PRO A 48 -0.71 -12.61 -7.33
N PRO A 49 -1.26 -12.87 -8.54
CA PRO A 49 -1.85 -11.82 -9.40
C PRO A 49 -2.93 -10.96 -8.73
N HIS A 50 -3.70 -11.54 -7.81
CA HIS A 50 -4.75 -10.80 -7.09
C HIS A 50 -4.19 -9.80 -6.07
N ILE A 51 -3.05 -10.11 -5.43
CA ILE A 51 -2.36 -9.17 -4.54
C ILE A 51 -1.70 -8.08 -5.37
N GLU A 52 -1.01 -8.45 -6.45
CA GLU A 52 -0.37 -7.52 -7.36
C GLU A 52 -1.35 -6.46 -7.90
N ALA A 53 -2.50 -6.90 -8.43
CA ALA A 53 -3.54 -6.00 -8.92
C ALA A 53 -4.09 -5.07 -7.83
N ARG A 54 -4.34 -5.60 -6.62
CA ARG A 54 -4.78 -4.80 -5.46
C ARG A 54 -3.72 -3.76 -5.07
N THR A 55 -2.45 -4.14 -5.00
CA THR A 55 -1.34 -3.25 -4.67
C THR A 55 -1.16 -2.16 -5.72
N HIS A 56 -1.26 -2.49 -7.02
CA HIS A 56 -1.25 -1.48 -8.08
C HIS A 56 -2.37 -0.46 -7.93
N LEU A 57 -3.61 -0.89 -7.67
CA LEU A 57 -4.73 0.03 -7.44
C LEU A 57 -4.50 0.91 -6.20
N GLN A 58 -4.01 0.33 -5.11
CA GLN A 58 -3.71 1.07 -3.87
C GLN A 58 -2.63 2.12 -4.08
N LEU A 59 -1.55 1.78 -4.79
CA LEU A 59 -0.51 2.72 -5.19
C LEU A 59 -1.06 3.82 -6.09
N GLY A 60 -1.88 3.48 -7.08
CA GLY A 60 -2.54 4.45 -7.96
C GLY A 60 -3.36 5.47 -7.17
N ASN A 61 -4.16 5.02 -6.21
CA ASN A 61 -4.97 5.90 -5.36
C ASN A 61 -4.12 6.82 -4.48
N ILE A 62 -3.05 6.29 -3.87
CA ILE A 62 -2.14 7.08 -3.02
C ILE A 62 -1.41 8.12 -3.87
N LEU A 63 -0.88 7.72 -5.02
CA LEU A 63 -0.20 8.63 -5.95
C LEU A 63 -1.17 9.68 -6.47
N LEU A 64 -2.40 9.33 -6.89
CA LEU A 64 -3.38 10.31 -7.34
C LEU A 64 -3.74 11.32 -6.24
N THR A 65 -3.88 10.86 -5.00
CA THR A 65 -4.24 11.70 -3.86
C THR A 65 -3.09 12.63 -3.46
N HIS A 66 -1.85 12.15 -3.50
CA HIS A 66 -0.69 12.88 -2.97
C HIS A 66 0.21 13.51 -4.04
N ALA A 67 0.09 13.16 -5.31
CA ALA A 67 0.85 13.80 -6.42
C ALA A 67 0.47 15.27 -6.61
N LYS A 68 -0.73 15.71 -6.18
CA LYS A 68 -1.08 17.13 -6.16
C LYS A 68 -0.30 17.95 -5.12
N ASN A 69 0.35 17.30 -4.15
CA ASN A 69 1.13 17.98 -3.10
C ASN A 69 2.64 18.02 -3.39
N THR A 70 3.14 17.40 -4.46
CA THR A 70 4.55 17.57 -4.87
C THR A 70 4.79 18.85 -5.66
N ASP A 71 3.76 19.45 -6.26
CA ASP A 71 3.85 20.73 -6.99
C ASP A 71 3.82 21.97 -6.08
N ILE A 72 3.47 21.81 -4.80
CA ILE A 72 3.35 22.93 -3.82
C ILE A 72 4.62 23.05 -2.94
N ALA A 73 5.57 22.13 -3.06
CA ALA A 73 6.83 22.19 -2.33
C ALA A 73 7.95 22.86 -3.16
N ARG A 74 7.71 24.10 -3.61
CA ARG A 74 8.74 24.94 -4.22
C ARG A 74 8.71 26.37 -3.72
#